data_AF-A0A9E5EQ46-F1
#
_entry.id   AF-A0A9E5EQ46-F1
#
_cell.length_a   1.000
_cell.length_b   1.000
_cell.length_c   1.000
_cell.angle_alpha   90.00
_cell.angle_beta   90.00
_cell.angle_gamma   90.00
#
_symmetry.space_group_name_H-M   'P 1'
#
loop_
_entity.id
_entity.type
_entity.pdbx_description
1 polymer ?
#
loop_
_entity_poly.entity_id
_entity_poly.type
_entity_poly.pdbx_seq_one_letter_code
_entity_poly.pdbx_strand_id
1 'polypeptide(L)'
;MFKVGSKLFLGTTGFAAVNLVAYLIFVERLAIGGVALSMLFAALIGVSAAVLMINDGDDETQPRDTALTRASMWPLIAAVGLVLLVLGLVVSQLYFIFGGIVLVAALAEWMVQAWSETASDDPAHNEFARRRLLHPIEFPVIATLGLGVVIFSFSRIMLAISKNAGTVAFIVLAAVVLAVGSMFAIRPALKPALVSGICVIGAVGIVAGGVAGTGAGLRPQLAEAAAEDHFSHRECGPEKAKYFDKKAMKTLSLRSNVAAVIELRDGKLTADVYGFTRPQQQVSVPRANPVTFIFRNFDSAERRMVAYLGTAAAATPVDGEMADKHGDTNETCTQLIPQGAEQALTITYNKPSIAQDNDKPFTLTVAGLEGQAIEVVVP
;
A
#
# COMPACT_ATOMS: atom_id res chain seq x y z
N MET A 1 -28.41 9.34 -52.07
CA MET A 1 -27.88 8.23 -52.90
C MET A 1 -26.79 7.52 -52.07
N PHE A 2 -26.79 6.19 -51.96
CA PHE A 2 -25.77 5.48 -51.18
C PHE A 2 -24.38 5.64 -51.82
N LYS A 3 -23.39 6.15 -51.07
CA LYS A 3 -22.00 6.31 -51.51
C LYS A 3 -21.26 4.97 -51.55
N VAL A 4 -20.13 4.89 -52.26
CA VAL A 4 -19.40 3.62 -52.49
C VAL A 4 -19.05 2.91 -51.19
N GLY A 5 -18.61 3.65 -50.17
CA GLY A 5 -18.33 3.09 -48.84
C GLY A 5 -19.57 2.49 -48.16
N SER A 6 -20.69 3.19 -48.18
CA SER A 6 -21.95 2.68 -47.61
C SER A 6 -22.47 1.42 -48.31
N LYS A 7 -22.26 1.29 -49.63
CA LYS A 7 -22.63 0.09 -50.40
C LYS A 7 -21.81 -1.13 -49.99
N LEU A 8 -20.51 -0.95 -49.74
CA LEU A 8 -19.64 -2.03 -49.28
C LEU A 8 -20.10 -2.56 -47.92
N PHE A 9 -20.29 -1.68 -46.93
CA PHE A 9 -20.68 -2.09 -45.58
C PHE A 9 -22.07 -2.71 -45.55
N LEU A 10 -23.07 -2.10 -46.21
CA LEU A 10 -24.40 -2.69 -46.35
C LEU A 10 -24.37 -4.06 -47.05
N GLY A 11 -23.55 -4.22 -48.09
CA GLY A 11 -23.35 -5.49 -48.78
C GLY A 11 -22.74 -6.56 -47.87
N THR A 12 -21.70 -6.21 -47.11
CA THR A 12 -21.07 -7.13 -46.15
C THR A 12 -21.98 -7.48 -44.97
N THR A 13 -22.77 -6.54 -44.45
CA THR A 13 -23.78 -6.80 -43.42
C THR A 13 -24.86 -7.74 -43.94
N GLY A 14 -25.34 -7.54 -45.17
CA GLY A 14 -26.29 -8.45 -45.81
C GLY A 14 -25.72 -9.85 -45.99
N PHE A 15 -24.46 -9.96 -46.44
CA PHE A 15 -23.77 -11.24 -46.57
C PHE A 15 -23.59 -11.94 -45.21
N ALA A 16 -23.23 -11.20 -44.16
CA ALA A 16 -23.11 -11.73 -42.80
C ALA A 16 -24.46 -12.22 -42.25
N ALA A 17 -25.56 -11.51 -42.54
CA ALA A 17 -26.92 -11.93 -42.18
C ALA A 17 -27.27 -13.28 -42.81
N VAL A 18 -27.02 -13.42 -44.12
CA VAL A 18 -27.29 -14.65 -44.87
C VAL A 18 -26.47 -15.81 -44.31
N ASN A 19 -25.18 -15.59 -44.01
CA ASN A 19 -24.32 -16.62 -43.43
C ASN A 19 -24.74 -17.01 -42.01
N LEU A 20 -25.16 -16.05 -41.18
CA LEU A 20 -25.67 -16.33 -39.84
C LEU A 20 -26.95 -17.18 -39.91
N VAL A 21 -27.90 -16.82 -40.78
CA VAL A 21 -29.13 -17.60 -40.99
C VAL A 21 -28.82 -19.00 -41.52
N ALA A 22 -27.93 -19.11 -42.50
CA ALA A 22 -27.49 -20.41 -43.00
C ALA A 22 -26.86 -21.26 -41.90
N TYR A 23 -25.99 -20.68 -41.06
CA TYR A 23 -25.36 -21.38 -39.94
C TYR A 23 -26.39 -21.88 -38.92
N LEU A 24 -27.39 -21.06 -38.58
CA LEU A 24 -28.47 -21.45 -37.66
C LEU A 24 -29.34 -22.60 -38.19
N ILE A 25 -29.49 -22.70 -39.52
CA ILE A 25 -30.28 -23.75 -40.17
C ILE A 25 -29.49 -25.05 -40.29
N PHE A 26 -28.21 -24.98 -40.69
CA PHE A 26 -27.41 -26.16 -41.02
C PHE A 26 -26.59 -26.71 -39.85
N VAL A 27 -26.44 -25.97 -38.75
CA VAL A 27 -25.63 -26.38 -37.59
C VAL A 27 -26.51 -26.47 -36.34
N GLU A 28 -26.82 -27.70 -35.91
CA GLU A 28 -27.79 -28.01 -34.83
C GLU A 28 -27.41 -27.48 -33.44
N ARG A 29 -26.14 -27.15 -33.19
CA ARG A 29 -25.71 -26.51 -31.92
C ARG A 29 -25.17 -25.12 -32.18
N LEU A 30 -25.64 -24.16 -31.37
CA LEU A 30 -25.09 -22.82 -31.23
C LEU A 30 -23.71 -22.89 -30.53
N ALA A 31 -22.75 -23.51 -31.22
CA ALA A 31 -21.37 -23.59 -30.78
C ALA A 31 -20.68 -22.21 -30.90
N ILE A 32 -19.38 -22.19 -30.61
CA ILE A 32 -18.50 -21.01 -30.72
C ILE A 32 -18.68 -20.28 -32.08
N GLY A 33 -18.92 -21.00 -33.18
CA GLY A 33 -19.13 -20.42 -34.50
C GLY A 33 -20.41 -19.57 -34.65
N GLY A 34 -21.53 -19.97 -34.03
CA GLY A 34 -22.77 -19.21 -34.07
C GLY A 34 -22.69 -17.92 -33.25
N VAL A 35 -21.99 -17.98 -32.11
CA VAL A 35 -21.70 -16.81 -31.27
C VAL A 35 -20.74 -15.85 -31.98
N ALA A 36 -19.70 -16.36 -32.64
CA ALA A 36 -18.78 -15.54 -33.41
C ALA A 36 -19.47 -14.83 -34.59
N LEU A 37 -20.32 -15.54 -35.34
CA LEU A 37 -21.07 -14.97 -36.46
C LEU A 37 -22.10 -13.93 -36.00
N SER A 38 -22.76 -14.13 -34.86
CA SER A 38 -23.71 -13.14 -34.33
C SER A 38 -23.01 -11.88 -33.82
N MET A 39 -21.84 -12.01 -33.18
CA MET A 39 -21.00 -10.86 -32.81
C MET A 39 -20.49 -10.10 -34.03
N LEU A 40 -20.01 -10.81 -35.06
CA LEU A 40 -19.57 -10.19 -36.32
C LEU A 40 -20.71 -9.46 -37.01
N PHE A 41 -21.89 -10.08 -37.07
CA PHE A 41 -23.08 -9.47 -37.66
C PHE A 41 -23.50 -8.21 -36.90
N ALA A 42 -23.53 -8.25 -35.56
CA ALA A 42 -23.82 -7.08 -34.73
C ALA A 42 -22.80 -5.95 -34.93
N ALA A 43 -21.50 -6.28 -35.01
CA ALA A 43 -20.45 -5.31 -35.28
C ALA A 43 -20.62 -4.66 -36.67
N LEU A 44 -20.90 -5.46 -37.71
CA LEU A 44 -21.14 -4.95 -39.06
C LEU A 44 -22.40 -4.08 -39.14
N ILE A 45 -23.46 -4.38 -38.39
CA ILE A 45 -24.62 -3.49 -38.26
C ILE A 45 -24.20 -2.15 -37.65
N GLY A 46 -23.43 -2.17 -36.55
CA GLY A 46 -22.96 -0.96 -35.89
C GLY A 46 -22.12 -0.07 -36.81
N VAL A 47 -21.17 -0.67 -37.53
CA VAL A 47 -20.34 0.06 -38.51
C VAL A 47 -21.18 0.58 -39.67
N SER A 48 -22.08 -0.24 -40.23
CA SER A 48 -23.00 0.20 -41.30
C SER A 48 -23.88 1.38 -40.85
N ALA A 49 -24.40 1.34 -39.63
CA ALA A 49 -25.19 2.43 -39.07
C ALA A 49 -24.35 3.71 -38.90
N ALA A 50 -23.13 3.60 -38.36
CA ALA A 50 -22.22 4.73 -38.20
C ALA A 50 -21.85 5.38 -39.54
N VAL A 51 -21.54 4.58 -40.56
CA VAL A 51 -21.21 5.07 -41.91
C VAL A 51 -22.40 5.78 -42.55
N LEU A 52 -23.62 5.29 -42.33
CA LEU A 52 -24.83 5.95 -42.83
C LEU A 52 -25.12 7.28 -42.11
N MET A 53 -24.76 7.40 -40.83
CA MET A 53 -24.98 8.61 -40.04
C MET A 53 -23.88 9.69 -40.25
N ILE A 54 -22.63 9.29 -40.49
CA ILE A 54 -21.45 10.20 -40.53
C ILE A 54 -20.99 10.43 -41.99
N ASN A 55 -21.92 10.46 -42.95
CA ASN A 55 -21.66 10.37 -44.40
C ASN A 55 -20.96 11.59 -45.05
N ASP A 56 -20.27 12.42 -44.27
CA ASP A 56 -19.71 13.72 -44.65
C ASP A 56 -18.36 13.62 -45.40
N GLY A 57 -17.64 12.50 -45.30
CA GLY A 57 -16.23 12.41 -45.75
C GLY A 57 -15.97 12.05 -47.22
N ASP A 58 -16.93 12.27 -48.12
CA ASP A 58 -16.86 11.79 -49.51
C ASP A 58 -17.50 12.81 -50.45
N ASP A 59 -17.17 14.09 -50.23
CA ASP A 59 -17.38 15.16 -51.20
C ASP A 59 -16.13 15.20 -52.09
N GLU A 60 -16.28 14.93 -53.39
CA GLU A 60 -15.18 14.89 -54.38
C GLU A 60 -14.40 16.22 -54.47
N THR A 61 -14.93 17.27 -53.83
CA THR A 61 -14.35 18.61 -53.75
C THR A 61 -13.40 18.81 -52.58
N GLN A 62 -13.34 17.89 -51.60
CA GLN A 62 -12.48 18.03 -50.44
C GLN A 62 -11.09 17.45 -50.75
N PRO A 63 -10.04 18.27 -50.91
CA PRO A 63 -8.69 17.77 -51.13
C PRO A 63 -8.26 16.97 -49.90
N ARG A 64 -7.90 15.70 -50.09
CA ARG A 64 -7.17 14.93 -49.08
C ARG A 64 -5.74 15.47 -49.02
N ASP A 65 -5.55 16.59 -48.32
CA ASP A 65 -4.25 17.20 -48.16
C ASP A 65 -3.38 16.36 -47.22
N THR A 66 -2.59 15.46 -47.80
CA THR A 66 -1.56 14.69 -47.09
C THR A 66 -0.48 15.60 -46.47
N ALA A 67 -0.49 16.90 -46.78
CA ALA A 67 0.32 17.91 -46.13
C ALA A 67 -0.03 18.11 -44.65
N LEU A 68 -1.25 17.76 -44.22
CA LEU A 68 -1.73 17.92 -42.85
C LEU A 68 -1.43 16.71 -41.95
N THR A 69 -1.10 15.55 -42.51
CA THR A 69 -0.75 14.35 -41.74
C THR A 69 0.67 14.43 -41.17
N ARG A 70 0.81 14.32 -39.84
CA ARG A 70 2.10 14.34 -39.15
C ARG A 70 2.62 12.92 -38.92
N ALA A 71 3.94 12.76 -38.89
CA ALA A 71 4.55 11.53 -38.37
C ALA A 71 4.03 11.25 -36.94
N SER A 72 3.44 10.07 -36.72
CA SER A 72 2.90 9.64 -35.43
C SER A 72 3.74 8.53 -34.82
N MET A 73 4.14 8.70 -33.56
CA MET A 73 4.84 7.66 -32.79
C MET A 73 3.88 6.70 -32.07
N TRP A 74 2.60 7.05 -31.96
CA TRP A 74 1.62 6.26 -31.22
C TRP A 74 1.39 4.84 -31.72
N PRO A 75 1.44 4.53 -33.03
CA PRO A 75 1.37 3.13 -33.50
C PRO A 75 2.50 2.27 -32.92
N LEU A 76 3.70 2.83 -32.80
CA LEU A 76 4.84 2.15 -32.21
C LEU A 76 4.64 1.95 -30.70
N ILE A 77 4.12 2.95 -29.99
CA ILE A 77 3.80 2.83 -28.56
C ILE A 77 2.68 1.81 -28.33
N ALA A 78 1.67 1.76 -29.19
CA ALA A 78 0.60 0.78 -29.15
C ALA A 78 1.16 -0.64 -29.36
N ALA A 79 2.11 -0.83 -30.29
CA ALA A 79 2.79 -2.11 -30.46
C ALA A 79 3.56 -2.53 -29.19
N VAL A 80 4.27 -1.60 -28.53
CA VAL A 80 4.93 -1.86 -27.24
C VAL A 80 3.91 -2.25 -26.16
N GLY A 81 2.79 -1.53 -26.07
CA GLY A 81 1.69 -1.84 -25.14
C GLY A 81 1.12 -3.24 -25.37
N LEU A 82 0.88 -3.61 -26.64
CA LEU A 82 0.42 -4.94 -27.03
C LEU A 82 1.42 -6.03 -26.63
N VAL A 83 2.71 -5.81 -26.89
CA VAL A 83 3.78 -6.75 -26.50
C VAL A 83 3.82 -6.94 -24.98
N LEU A 84 3.73 -5.86 -24.21
CA LEU A 84 3.67 -5.92 -22.74
C LEU A 84 2.43 -6.67 -22.24
N LEU A 85 1.28 -6.45 -22.88
CA LEU A 85 0.02 -7.10 -22.55
C LEU A 85 0.11 -8.61 -22.79
N VAL A 86 0.63 -9.03 -23.94
CA VAL A 86 0.89 -10.46 -24.25
C VAL A 86 1.90 -11.05 -23.27
N LEU A 87 2.98 -10.34 -22.97
CA LEU A 87 3.99 -10.79 -21.99
C LEU A 87 3.38 -10.93 -20.59
N GLY A 88 2.45 -10.07 -20.22
CA GLY A 88 1.73 -10.14 -18.95
C GLY A 88 0.82 -11.34 -18.79
N LEU A 89 0.33 -11.93 -19.88
CA LEU A 89 -0.40 -13.20 -19.83
C LEU A 89 0.49 -14.36 -19.37
N VAL A 90 1.81 -14.24 -19.54
CA VAL A 90 2.78 -15.30 -19.25
C VAL A 90 3.55 -15.04 -17.97
N VAL A 91 3.98 -13.80 -17.73
CA VAL A 91 4.96 -13.47 -16.68
C VAL A 91 4.29 -13.05 -15.37
N SER A 92 3.45 -12.02 -15.41
CA SER A 92 2.74 -11.53 -14.23
C SER A 92 1.59 -10.59 -14.59
N GLN A 93 0.57 -10.57 -13.72
CA GLN A 93 -0.58 -9.67 -13.85
C GLN A 93 -0.18 -8.18 -13.90
N LEU A 94 0.94 -7.80 -13.27
CA LEU A 94 1.43 -6.42 -13.31
C LEU A 94 1.75 -5.98 -14.74
N TYR A 95 2.49 -6.78 -15.51
CA TYR A 95 2.80 -6.46 -16.91
C TYR A 95 1.55 -6.40 -17.78
N PHE A 96 0.53 -7.22 -17.48
CA PHE A 96 -0.73 -7.23 -18.21
C PHE A 96 -1.48 -5.91 -18.01
N ILE A 97 -1.61 -5.45 -16.76
CA ILE A 97 -2.27 -4.18 -16.42
C ILE A 97 -1.52 -3.01 -17.05
N PHE A 98 -0.19 -2.95 -16.89
CA PHE A 98 0.61 -1.87 -17.49
C PHE A 98 0.54 -1.87 -19.01
N GLY A 99 0.62 -3.02 -19.66
CA GLY A 99 0.46 -3.16 -21.10
C GLY A 99 -0.90 -2.66 -21.58
N GLY A 100 -1.97 -3.01 -20.86
CA GLY A 100 -3.33 -2.51 -21.13
C GLY A 100 -3.44 -0.99 -21.02
N ILE A 101 -2.89 -0.38 -19.97
CA ILE A 101 -2.90 1.08 -19.79
C ILE A 101 -2.15 1.77 -20.94
N VAL A 102 -0.95 1.29 -21.28
CA VAL A 102 -0.13 1.86 -22.37
C VAL A 102 -0.86 1.73 -23.71
N LEU A 103 -1.46 0.58 -23.98
CA LEU A 103 -2.19 0.33 -25.22
C LEU A 103 -3.41 1.27 -25.35
N VAL A 104 -4.24 1.37 -24.31
CA VAL A 104 -5.42 2.25 -24.31
C VAL A 104 -5.01 3.72 -24.46
N ALA A 105 -3.99 4.17 -23.73
CA ALA A 105 -3.49 5.53 -23.85
C ALA A 105 -2.96 5.81 -25.27
N ALA A 106 -2.17 4.90 -25.84
CA ALA A 106 -1.63 5.05 -27.19
C ALA A 106 -2.73 5.08 -28.26
N LEU A 107 -3.75 4.24 -28.14
CA LEU A 107 -4.89 4.22 -29.06
C LEU A 107 -5.74 5.49 -28.94
N ALA A 108 -5.98 5.97 -27.72
CA ALA A 108 -6.73 7.21 -27.48
C ALA A 108 -5.99 8.42 -28.07
N GLU A 109 -4.69 8.52 -27.80
CA GLU A 109 -3.82 9.57 -28.34
C GLU A 109 -3.72 9.51 -29.87
N TRP A 110 -3.60 8.31 -30.43
CA TRP A 110 -3.57 8.13 -31.88
C TRP A 110 -4.90 8.53 -32.52
N MET A 111 -6.03 8.16 -31.90
CA MET A 111 -7.37 8.53 -32.35
C MET A 111 -7.57 10.05 -32.31
N VAL A 112 -7.18 10.70 -31.22
CA VAL A 112 -7.32 12.16 -31.10
C VAL A 112 -6.38 12.88 -32.07
N GLN A 113 -5.16 12.37 -32.28
CA GLN A 113 -4.27 12.91 -33.29
C GLN A 113 -4.91 12.83 -34.69
N ALA A 114 -5.39 11.65 -35.09
CA ALA A 114 -6.02 11.43 -36.39
C ALA A 114 -7.25 12.32 -36.58
N TRP A 115 -8.11 12.44 -35.57
CA TRP A 115 -9.25 13.37 -35.58
C TRP A 115 -8.79 14.82 -35.75
N SER A 116 -7.80 15.25 -34.95
CA SER A 116 -7.34 16.64 -34.97
C SER A 116 -6.71 17.05 -36.30
N GLU A 117 -6.00 16.13 -36.97
CA GLU A 117 -5.40 16.37 -38.30
C GLU A 117 -6.46 16.56 -39.39
N THR A 118 -7.68 16.06 -39.16
CA THR A 118 -8.83 16.17 -40.09
C THR A 118 -9.86 17.22 -39.70
N ALA A 119 -9.63 18.00 -38.62
CA ALA A 119 -10.62 18.91 -38.07
C ALA A 119 -10.83 20.17 -38.94
N SER A 120 -9.79 20.66 -39.60
CA SER A 120 -9.80 21.83 -40.48
C SER A 120 -8.64 21.77 -41.49
N ASP A 121 -8.72 22.59 -42.54
CA ASP A 121 -7.64 22.76 -43.52
C ASP A 121 -6.47 23.63 -42.98
N ASP A 122 -6.65 24.27 -41.82
CA ASP A 122 -5.63 25.08 -41.15
C ASP A 122 -4.86 24.25 -40.09
N PRO A 123 -3.54 24.01 -40.25
CA PRO A 123 -2.74 23.28 -39.27
C PRO A 123 -2.68 23.97 -37.90
N ALA A 124 -2.81 25.30 -37.82
CA ALA A 124 -2.80 26.01 -36.54
C ALA A 124 -4.08 25.75 -35.74
N HIS A 125 -5.23 25.67 -36.42
CA HIS A 125 -6.50 25.29 -35.80
C HIS A 125 -6.47 23.85 -35.28
N ASN A 126 -5.95 22.92 -36.08
CA ASN A 126 -5.84 21.50 -35.75
C ASN A 126 -4.99 21.27 -34.49
N GLU A 127 -3.86 21.96 -34.39
CA GLU A 127 -3.00 21.91 -33.20
C GLU A 127 -3.69 22.51 -31.97
N PHE A 128 -4.40 23.63 -32.13
CA PHE A 128 -5.17 24.23 -31.04
C PHE A 128 -6.28 23.28 -30.54
N ALA A 129 -7.01 22.63 -31.44
CA ALA A 129 -8.08 21.67 -31.11
C ALA A 129 -7.53 20.48 -30.32
N ARG A 130 -6.41 19.88 -30.75
CA ARG A 130 -5.72 18.81 -30.01
C ARG A 130 -5.34 19.25 -28.60
N ARG A 131 -4.63 20.39 -28.50
CA ARG A 131 -4.13 20.91 -27.22
C ARG A 131 -5.27 21.19 -26.25
N ARG A 132 -6.38 21.77 -26.72
CA ARG A 132 -7.55 22.07 -25.88
C ARG A 132 -8.19 20.81 -25.30
N LEU A 133 -8.24 19.72 -26.07
CA LEU A 133 -8.85 18.47 -25.63
C LEU A 133 -7.92 17.66 -24.73
N LEU A 134 -6.64 17.54 -25.10
CA LEU A 134 -5.72 16.61 -24.45
C LEU A 134 -4.93 17.21 -23.28
N HIS A 135 -4.48 18.46 -23.34
CA HIS A 135 -3.65 19.05 -22.28
C HIS A 135 -4.26 18.96 -20.86
N PRO A 136 -5.59 19.16 -20.67
CA PRO A 136 -6.20 19.03 -19.33
C PRO A 136 -6.06 17.64 -18.72
N ILE A 137 -5.87 16.60 -19.53
CA ILE A 137 -5.77 15.20 -19.10
C ILE A 137 -4.32 14.70 -19.18
N GLU A 138 -3.62 14.97 -20.28
CA GLU A 138 -2.21 14.58 -20.50
C GLU A 138 -1.31 15.08 -19.36
N PHE A 139 -1.38 16.36 -19.01
CA PHE A 139 -0.45 16.91 -18.03
C PHE A 139 -0.62 16.33 -16.63
N PRO A 140 -1.85 16.23 -16.06
CA PRO A 140 -2.03 15.55 -14.78
C PRO A 140 -1.60 14.08 -14.83
N VAL A 141 -1.99 13.33 -15.87
CA VAL A 141 -1.68 11.89 -15.98
C VAL A 141 -0.17 11.66 -16.05
N ILE A 142 0.53 12.38 -16.94
CA ILE A 142 2.00 12.28 -17.07
C ILE A 142 2.68 12.71 -15.77
N ALA A 143 2.20 13.77 -15.11
CA ALA A 143 2.75 14.21 -13.84
C ALA A 143 2.57 13.15 -12.74
N THR A 144 1.39 12.52 -12.64
CA THR A 144 1.12 11.45 -11.68
C THR A 144 1.96 10.21 -11.96
N LEU A 145 2.08 9.78 -13.22
CA LEU A 145 2.92 8.64 -13.59
C LEU A 145 4.40 8.92 -13.31
N GLY A 146 4.88 10.11 -13.69
CA GLY A 146 6.26 10.54 -13.40
C GLY A 146 6.55 10.57 -11.90
N LEU A 147 5.64 11.13 -11.10
CA LEU A 147 5.76 11.13 -9.64
C LEU A 147 5.74 9.71 -9.08
N GLY A 148 4.86 8.84 -9.58
CA GLY A 148 4.78 7.44 -9.18
C GLY A 148 6.10 6.70 -9.40
N VAL A 149 6.76 6.90 -10.56
CA VAL A 149 8.08 6.35 -10.87
C VAL A 149 9.14 6.86 -9.89
N VAL A 150 9.13 8.14 -9.57
CA VAL A 150 10.06 8.74 -8.59
C VAL A 150 9.85 8.15 -7.19
N ILE A 151 8.61 8.05 -6.72
CA ILE A 151 8.25 7.47 -5.42
C ILE A 151 8.68 6.00 -5.35
N PHE A 152 8.38 5.22 -6.38
CA PHE A 152 8.76 3.81 -6.45
C PHE A 152 10.28 3.63 -6.43
N SER A 153 11.01 4.44 -7.21
CA SER A 153 12.47 4.40 -7.26
C SER A 153 13.08 4.74 -5.90
N PHE A 154 12.54 5.77 -5.25
CA PHE A 154 12.95 6.18 -3.92
C PHE A 154 12.68 5.10 -2.86
N SER A 155 11.52 4.43 -2.93
CA SER A 155 11.20 3.28 -2.09
C SER A 155 12.26 2.18 -2.22
N ARG A 156 12.69 1.86 -3.45
CA ARG A 156 13.72 0.83 -3.70
C ARG A 156 15.10 1.23 -3.18
N ILE A 157 15.49 2.49 -3.31
CA ILE A 157 16.73 3.01 -2.72
C ILE A 157 16.70 2.84 -1.19
N MET A 158 15.57 3.20 -0.57
CA MET A 158 15.39 3.15 0.89
C MET A 158 15.44 1.74 1.47
N LEU A 159 14.92 0.77 0.72
CA LEU A 159 14.93 -0.64 1.12
C LEU A 159 16.33 -1.26 1.05
N ALA A 160 17.14 -0.81 0.09
CA ALA A 160 18.50 -1.31 -0.13
C ALA A 160 19.54 -0.65 0.79
N ILE A 161 19.38 0.63 1.14
CA ILE A 161 20.39 1.38 1.88
C ILE A 161 20.45 1.00 3.37
N SER A 162 21.67 0.93 3.92
CA SER A 162 21.88 0.64 5.34
C SER A 162 21.36 1.79 6.23
N LYS A 163 21.00 1.49 7.50
CA LYS A 163 20.41 2.49 8.41
C LYS A 163 21.26 3.75 8.56
N ASN A 164 22.57 3.59 8.74
CA ASN A 164 23.48 4.71 8.95
C ASN A 164 23.78 5.45 7.64
N ALA A 165 23.95 4.72 6.53
CA ALA A 165 24.17 5.33 5.22
C ALA A 165 22.92 6.10 4.74
N GLY A 166 21.73 5.59 5.05
CA GLY A 166 20.45 6.25 4.77
C GLY A 166 20.41 7.64 5.40
N THR A 167 20.66 7.75 6.71
CA THR A 167 20.67 9.05 7.39
C THR A 167 21.62 10.05 6.74
N VAL A 168 22.86 9.64 6.42
CA VAL A 168 23.84 10.52 5.78
C VAL A 168 23.37 10.91 4.36
N ALA A 169 22.89 9.96 3.57
CA ALA A 169 22.38 10.21 2.23
C ALA A 169 21.21 11.20 2.24
N PHE A 170 20.31 11.14 3.23
CA PHE A 170 19.21 12.10 3.37
C PHE A 170 19.69 13.51 3.67
N ILE A 171 20.63 13.64 4.61
CA ILE A 171 21.17 14.95 4.97
C ILE A 171 21.84 15.58 3.75
N VAL A 172 22.66 14.80 3.03
CA VAL A 172 23.34 15.28 1.81
C VAL A 172 22.34 15.64 0.72
N LEU A 173 21.37 14.77 0.42
CA LEU A 173 20.36 15.02 -0.60
C LEU A 173 19.49 16.23 -0.26
N ALA A 174 19.05 16.36 0.99
CA ALA A 174 18.28 17.52 1.46
C ALA A 174 19.09 18.81 1.34
N ALA A 175 20.38 18.79 1.68
CA ALA A 175 21.26 19.93 1.50
C ALA A 175 21.43 20.32 0.02
N VAL A 176 21.56 19.33 -0.89
CA VAL A 176 21.63 19.58 -2.33
C VAL A 176 20.32 20.18 -2.85
N VAL A 177 19.17 19.59 -2.48
CA VAL A 177 17.85 20.10 -2.89
C VAL A 177 17.64 21.52 -2.37
N LEU A 178 18.00 21.79 -1.12
CA LEU A 178 17.93 23.13 -0.54
C LEU A 178 18.84 24.11 -1.29
N ALA A 179 20.09 23.74 -1.56
CA ALA A 179 21.03 24.59 -2.29
C ALA A 179 20.55 24.90 -3.71
N VAL A 180 20.07 23.90 -4.44
CA VAL A 180 19.53 24.06 -5.80
C VAL A 180 18.25 24.90 -5.77
N GLY A 181 17.35 24.65 -4.82
CA GLY A 181 16.12 25.42 -4.63
C GLY A 181 16.39 26.89 -4.28
N SER A 182 17.34 27.15 -3.38
CA SER A 182 17.80 28.50 -3.06
C SER A 182 18.43 29.20 -4.27
N MET A 183 19.20 28.48 -5.08
CA MET A 183 19.78 29.03 -6.32
C MET A 183 18.69 29.44 -7.32
N PHE A 184 17.63 28.62 -7.47
CA PHE A 184 16.47 28.98 -8.30
C PHE A 184 15.73 30.19 -7.74
N ALA A 185 15.57 30.30 -6.42
CA ALA A 185 14.90 31.43 -5.77
C ALA A 185 15.65 32.76 -5.96
N ILE A 186 16.99 32.73 -5.93
CA ILE A 186 17.82 33.95 -6.03
C ILE A 186 17.99 34.41 -7.48
N ARG A 187 17.91 33.50 -8.47
CA ARG A 187 18.08 33.84 -9.89
C ARG A 187 16.79 33.63 -10.69
N PRO A 188 15.89 34.63 -10.75
CA PRO A 188 14.63 34.52 -11.48
C PRO A 188 14.78 34.44 -13.01
N ALA A 189 15.96 34.78 -13.56
CA ALA A 189 16.22 34.79 -15.01
C ALA A 189 17.01 33.56 -15.52
N LEU A 190 16.88 32.39 -14.88
CA LEU A 190 17.56 31.18 -15.35
C LEU A 190 16.96 30.70 -16.66
N LYS A 191 17.83 30.27 -17.59
CA LYS A 191 17.40 29.71 -18.88
C LYS A 191 16.53 28.47 -18.63
N PRO A 192 15.35 28.34 -19.26
CA PRO A 192 14.48 27.18 -19.09
C PRO A 192 15.18 25.85 -19.39
N ALA A 193 16.11 25.84 -20.35
CA ALA A 193 16.92 24.68 -20.67
C ALA A 193 17.80 24.19 -19.50
N LEU A 194 18.33 25.11 -18.69
CA LEU A 194 19.13 24.76 -17.51
C LEU A 194 18.26 24.13 -16.42
N VAL A 195 17.09 24.72 -16.16
CA VAL A 195 16.11 24.20 -15.17
C VAL A 195 15.69 22.79 -15.57
N SER A 196 15.29 22.62 -16.85
CA SER A 196 14.93 21.32 -17.41
C SER A 196 16.07 20.31 -17.31
N GLY A 197 17.30 20.71 -17.64
CA GLY A 197 18.48 19.84 -17.55
C GLY A 197 18.74 19.33 -16.14
N ILE A 198 18.67 20.19 -15.12
CA ILE A 198 18.85 19.80 -13.71
C ILE A 198 17.75 18.81 -13.29
N CYS A 199 16.49 19.09 -13.64
CA CYS A 199 15.37 18.21 -13.32
C CYS A 199 15.51 16.83 -13.98
N VAL A 200 15.92 16.78 -15.25
CA VAL A 200 16.11 15.52 -15.98
C VAL A 200 17.26 14.71 -15.38
N ILE A 201 18.40 15.35 -15.09
CA ILE A 201 19.55 14.67 -14.44
C ILE A 201 19.13 14.11 -13.07
N GLY A 202 18.40 14.90 -12.27
CA GLY A 202 17.89 14.45 -10.98
C GLY A 202 16.94 13.25 -11.10
N ALA A 203 15.98 13.32 -12.02
CA ALA A 203 15.04 12.23 -12.28
C ALA A 203 15.75 10.95 -12.73
N VAL A 204 16.70 11.06 -13.68
CA VAL A 204 17.50 9.93 -14.16
C VAL A 204 18.33 9.34 -13.02
N GLY A 205 18.95 10.17 -12.17
CA GLY A 205 19.71 9.71 -11.01
C GLY A 205 18.86 8.93 -10.01
N ILE A 206 17.63 9.39 -9.73
CA ILE A 206 16.69 8.69 -8.85
C ILE A 206 16.26 7.36 -9.46
N VAL A 207 15.91 7.32 -10.74
CA VAL A 207 15.51 6.09 -11.42
C VAL A 207 16.65 5.08 -11.47
N ALA A 208 17.86 5.52 -11.82
CA ALA A 208 19.05 4.66 -11.82
C ALA A 208 19.34 4.09 -10.42
N GLY A 209 19.23 4.93 -9.38
CA GLY A 209 19.34 4.49 -7.99
C GLY A 209 18.25 3.48 -7.60
N GLY A 210 17.01 3.67 -8.06
CA GLY A 210 15.90 2.74 -7.83
C GLY A 210 16.09 1.38 -8.50
N VAL A 211 16.59 1.36 -9.73
CA VAL A 211 16.95 0.13 -10.45
C VAL A 211 18.07 -0.61 -9.72
N ALA A 212 19.13 0.10 -9.33
CA ALA A 212 20.22 -0.48 -8.53
C ALA A 212 19.72 -1.00 -7.18
N GLY A 213 18.85 -0.27 -6.49
CA GLY A 213 18.25 -0.69 -5.22
C GLY A 213 17.36 -1.92 -5.37
N THR A 214 16.67 -2.06 -6.50
CA THR A 214 15.89 -3.28 -6.80
C THR A 214 16.80 -4.49 -6.94
N GLY A 215 17.94 -4.36 -7.63
CA GLY A 215 18.94 -5.43 -7.75
C GLY A 215 19.65 -5.77 -6.44
N ALA A 216 19.87 -4.77 -5.57
CA ALA A 216 20.49 -4.96 -4.26
C ALA A 216 19.55 -5.62 -3.23
N GLY A 217 18.23 -5.51 -3.42
CA GLY A 217 17.24 -6.15 -2.55
C GLY A 217 17.04 -5.46 -1.21
N LEU A 218 16.40 -6.16 -0.28
CA LEU A 218 16.17 -5.68 1.09
C LEU A 218 17.46 -5.80 1.91
N ARG A 219 17.77 -4.77 2.71
CA ARG A 219 18.87 -4.88 3.69
C ARG A 219 18.59 -6.02 4.69
N PRO A 220 19.63 -6.73 5.20
CA PRO A 220 19.45 -7.94 6.00
C PRO A 220 18.53 -7.77 7.22
N GLN A 221 18.65 -6.62 7.91
CA GLN A 221 17.82 -6.29 9.07
C GLN A 221 16.32 -6.21 8.75
N LEU A 222 15.96 -5.80 7.52
CA LEU A 222 14.56 -5.76 7.09
C LEU A 222 14.08 -7.14 6.63
N ALA A 223 14.97 -7.98 6.10
CA ALA A 223 14.65 -9.35 5.75
C ALA A 223 14.42 -10.22 7.00
N GLU A 224 15.28 -10.07 8.03
CA GLU A 224 15.10 -10.69 9.36
C GLU A 224 13.80 -10.18 9.99
N ALA A 225 13.57 -8.87 9.99
CA ALA A 225 12.33 -8.28 10.49
C ALA A 225 11.07 -8.76 9.74
N ALA A 226 11.13 -8.97 8.43
CA ALA A 226 9.98 -9.48 7.66
C ALA A 226 9.72 -10.98 7.90
N ALA A 227 10.74 -11.74 8.30
CA ALA A 227 10.64 -13.16 8.63
C ALA A 227 10.21 -13.39 10.09
N GLU A 228 10.58 -12.48 10.99
CA GLU A 228 10.20 -12.50 12.40
C GLU A 228 8.80 -11.90 12.58
N ASP A 229 7.88 -12.68 13.14
CA ASP A 229 6.57 -12.16 13.52
C ASP A 229 6.75 -11.20 14.70
N HIS A 230 6.61 -9.89 14.43
CA HIS A 230 6.91 -8.79 15.36
C HIS A 230 6.18 -8.86 16.71
N PHE A 231 5.13 -9.67 16.80
CA PHE A 231 4.34 -9.88 18.00
C PHE A 231 4.71 -11.18 18.74
N SER A 232 5.45 -12.09 18.11
CA SER A 232 5.74 -13.43 18.65
C SER A 232 6.88 -13.52 19.68
N HIS A 233 7.67 -12.46 19.88
CA HIS A 233 8.89 -12.48 20.71
C HIS A 233 8.71 -11.88 22.12
N ARG A 234 7.54 -12.06 22.71
CA ARG A 234 7.25 -11.55 24.05
C ARG A 234 7.64 -12.55 25.14
N GLU A 235 8.94 -12.62 25.38
CA GLU A 235 9.52 -13.44 26.43
C GLU A 235 9.34 -12.75 27.80
N CYS A 236 8.50 -13.32 28.66
CA CYS A 236 8.22 -12.83 30.01
C CYS A 236 9.16 -13.41 31.09
N GLY A 237 10.28 -13.99 30.67
CA GLY A 237 11.30 -14.56 31.55
C GLY A 237 12.12 -13.52 32.34
N PRO A 238 12.97 -13.99 33.28
CA PRO A 238 13.84 -13.13 34.08
C PRO A 238 14.99 -12.50 33.27
N GLU A 239 15.33 -13.11 32.13
CA GLU A 239 16.39 -12.61 31.26
C GLU A 239 15.92 -11.45 30.38
N LYS A 240 16.90 -10.71 29.83
CA LYS A 240 16.64 -9.58 28.96
C LYS A 240 16.31 -10.06 27.55
N ALA A 241 15.07 -9.85 27.13
CA ALA A 241 14.58 -10.25 25.82
C ALA A 241 15.16 -9.33 24.73
N LYS A 242 15.72 -9.92 23.67
CA LYS A 242 16.35 -9.21 22.55
C LYS A 242 15.40 -8.21 21.86
N TYR A 243 14.11 -8.56 21.77
CA TYR A 243 13.12 -7.82 21.00
C TYR A 243 12.25 -6.88 21.86
N PHE A 244 12.01 -7.24 23.11
CA PHE A 244 11.08 -6.54 23.99
C PHE A 244 11.77 -5.50 24.89
N ASP A 245 12.97 -5.78 25.42
CA ASP A 245 13.62 -4.94 26.45
C ASP A 245 14.64 -3.94 25.89
N LYS A 246 14.17 -3.00 25.07
CA LYS A 246 15.05 -2.00 24.43
C LYS A 246 15.02 -0.63 25.08
N LYS A 247 13.85 -0.16 25.52
CA LYS A 247 13.66 1.18 26.09
C LYS A 247 12.55 1.18 27.14
N ALA A 248 12.86 0.60 28.29
CA ALA A 248 11.96 0.59 29.44
C ALA A 248 11.52 2.01 29.81
N MET A 249 10.22 2.13 30.11
CA MET A 249 9.69 3.35 30.72
C MET A 249 10.31 3.50 32.10
N LYS A 250 10.83 4.70 32.40
CA LYS A 250 11.47 4.99 33.69
C LYS A 250 10.54 5.76 34.61
N THR A 251 9.70 6.61 34.05
CA THR A 251 8.79 7.49 34.78
C THR A 251 7.44 7.52 34.08
N LEU A 252 6.36 7.44 34.84
CA LEU A 252 5.00 7.52 34.32
C LEU A 252 4.33 8.81 34.81
N SER A 253 3.64 9.48 33.89
CA SER A 253 2.72 10.58 34.23
C SER A 253 1.26 10.09 34.35
N LEU A 254 1.04 8.76 34.29
CA LEU A 254 -0.29 8.18 34.32
C LEU A 254 -0.88 8.25 35.72
N ARG A 255 -2.02 8.96 35.86
CA ARG A 255 -2.72 9.16 37.14
C ARG A 255 -4.18 8.72 37.12
N SER A 256 -4.74 8.46 35.95
CA SER A 256 -6.14 8.06 35.74
C SER A 256 -6.24 6.58 35.33
N ASN A 257 -7.35 5.95 35.68
CA ASN A 257 -7.65 4.55 35.36
C ASN A 257 -6.57 3.54 35.81
N VAL A 258 -5.92 3.80 36.95
CA VAL A 258 -4.98 2.89 37.60
C VAL A 258 -5.73 2.06 38.62
N ALA A 259 -5.77 0.74 38.43
CA ALA A 259 -6.44 -0.18 39.35
C ALA A 259 -5.62 -0.39 40.62
N ALA A 260 -4.31 -0.59 40.49
CA ALA A 260 -3.38 -0.71 41.60
C ALA A 260 -1.94 -0.34 41.18
N VAL A 261 -1.17 0.14 42.14
CA VAL A 261 0.29 0.28 42.02
C VAL A 261 0.94 -0.92 42.69
N ILE A 262 1.63 -1.73 41.90
CA ILE A 262 2.32 -2.93 42.33
C ILE A 262 3.76 -2.56 42.67
N GLU A 263 4.11 -2.61 43.95
CA GLU A 263 5.44 -2.27 44.44
C GLU A 263 6.19 -3.54 44.83
N LEU A 264 7.41 -3.68 44.29
CA LEU A 264 8.38 -4.67 44.70
C LEU A 264 9.44 -4.00 45.59
N ARG A 265 9.54 -4.42 46.85
CA ARG A 265 10.54 -3.93 47.80
C ARG A 265 11.10 -5.07 48.64
N ASP A 266 12.41 -5.18 48.68
CA ASP A 266 13.16 -6.21 49.42
C ASP A 266 12.67 -7.63 49.06
N GLY A 267 12.40 -7.86 47.77
CA GLY A 267 11.88 -9.15 47.28
C GLY A 267 10.42 -9.44 47.63
N LYS A 268 9.69 -8.51 48.24
CA LYS A 268 8.27 -8.66 48.59
C LYS A 268 7.37 -7.85 47.65
N LEU A 269 6.36 -8.50 47.08
CA LEU A 269 5.40 -7.87 46.18
C LEU A 269 4.15 -7.41 46.97
N THR A 270 3.72 -6.18 46.73
CA THR A 270 2.53 -5.60 47.38
C THR A 270 1.71 -4.76 46.40
N ALA A 271 0.38 -4.80 46.51
CA ALA A 271 -0.51 -3.93 45.75
C ALA A 271 -1.00 -2.77 46.63
N ASP A 272 -0.69 -1.54 46.22
CA ASP A 272 -1.35 -0.34 46.73
C ASP A 272 -2.61 -0.07 45.89
N VAL A 273 -3.77 -0.30 46.51
CA VAL A 273 -5.10 -0.19 45.89
C VAL A 273 -5.76 1.07 46.39
N TYR A 274 -6.25 1.89 45.47
CA TYR A 274 -6.89 3.16 45.82
C TYR A 274 -8.09 2.93 46.76
N GLY A 275 -8.12 3.66 47.88
CA GLY A 275 -9.16 3.55 48.90
C GLY A 275 -8.87 2.56 50.03
N PHE A 276 -7.76 1.82 49.98
CA PHE A 276 -7.29 0.98 51.08
C PHE A 276 -6.10 1.62 51.79
N THR A 277 -6.07 1.58 53.13
CA THR A 277 -4.97 2.17 53.92
C THR A 277 -3.77 1.24 54.07
N ARG A 278 -3.94 -0.05 53.75
CA ARG A 278 -2.88 -1.07 53.83
C ARG A 278 -2.69 -1.72 52.46
N PRO A 279 -1.45 -2.10 52.10
CA PRO A 279 -1.22 -2.87 50.88
C PRO A 279 -1.98 -4.19 50.91
N GLN A 280 -2.52 -4.57 49.75
CA GLN A 280 -3.32 -5.77 49.56
C GLN A 280 -2.49 -6.86 48.86
N GLN A 281 -2.91 -8.12 49.03
CA GLN A 281 -2.41 -9.28 48.29
C GLN A 281 -3.43 -9.78 47.24
N GLN A 282 -4.56 -9.09 47.15
CA GLN A 282 -5.63 -9.37 46.20
C GLN A 282 -6.17 -8.04 45.67
N VAL A 283 -6.41 -7.95 44.36
CA VAL A 283 -6.95 -6.75 43.70
C VAL A 283 -8.21 -7.13 42.91
N SER A 284 -9.31 -6.45 43.17
CA SER A 284 -10.55 -6.62 42.41
C SER A 284 -10.59 -5.66 41.23
N VAL A 285 -10.89 -6.16 40.02
CA VAL A 285 -10.91 -5.36 38.80
C VAL A 285 -12.19 -5.59 37.98
N PRO A 286 -12.73 -4.55 37.31
CA PRO A 286 -13.93 -4.69 36.49
C PRO A 286 -13.69 -5.58 35.28
N ARG A 287 -14.69 -6.41 34.96
CA ARG A 287 -14.72 -7.22 33.75
C ARG A 287 -14.95 -6.36 32.49
N ALA A 288 -14.38 -6.79 31.38
CA ALA A 288 -14.55 -6.24 30.02
C ALA A 288 -14.14 -4.77 29.85
N ASN A 289 -13.54 -4.16 30.86
CA ASN A 289 -12.98 -2.82 30.80
C ASN A 289 -11.45 -2.88 30.89
N PRO A 290 -10.72 -2.08 30.11
CA PRO A 290 -9.28 -1.92 30.26
C PRO A 290 -8.90 -1.42 31.65
N VAL A 291 -8.06 -2.18 32.34
CA VAL A 291 -7.51 -1.83 33.65
C VAL A 291 -6.00 -1.72 33.58
N THR A 292 -5.45 -0.70 34.24
CA THR A 292 -4.01 -0.44 34.22
C THR A 292 -3.39 -0.74 35.58
N PHE A 293 -2.33 -1.53 35.58
CA PHE A 293 -1.46 -1.74 36.73
C PHE A 293 -0.14 -1.00 36.52
N ILE A 294 0.37 -0.34 37.56
CA ILE A 294 1.68 0.30 37.53
C ILE A 294 2.64 -0.56 38.32
N PHE A 295 3.68 -1.10 37.69
CA PHE A 295 4.76 -1.80 38.38
C PHE A 295 5.88 -0.82 38.75
N ARG A 296 6.30 -0.86 40.02
CA ARG A 296 7.42 -0.09 40.57
C ARG A 296 8.45 -1.03 41.18
N ASN A 297 9.68 -0.93 40.69
CA ASN A 297 10.77 -1.76 41.19
C ASN A 297 11.65 -0.96 42.16
N PHE A 298 11.66 -1.29 43.44
CA PHE A 298 12.59 -0.71 44.41
C PHE A 298 13.82 -1.60 44.67
N ASP A 299 13.84 -2.82 44.15
CA ASP A 299 14.96 -3.74 44.28
C ASP A 299 16.11 -3.35 43.35
N SER A 300 17.34 -3.71 43.74
CA SER A 300 18.56 -3.39 42.99
C SER A 300 18.69 -4.14 41.66
N ALA A 301 18.05 -5.31 41.54
CA ALA A 301 18.02 -6.10 40.32
C ALA A 301 16.99 -5.53 39.32
N GLU A 302 17.28 -5.62 38.02
CA GLU A 302 16.26 -5.34 37.00
C GLU A 302 15.18 -6.43 37.05
N ARG A 303 13.92 -6.01 37.16
CA ARG A 303 12.77 -6.92 37.31
C ARG A 303 11.65 -6.51 36.37
N ARG A 304 10.79 -7.48 36.03
CA ARG A 304 9.54 -7.24 35.31
C ARG A 304 8.38 -7.87 36.05
N MET A 305 7.21 -7.26 35.91
CA MET A 305 5.95 -7.85 36.35
C MET A 305 5.38 -8.73 35.24
N VAL A 306 4.93 -9.92 35.60
CA VAL A 306 4.27 -10.88 34.72
C VAL A 306 2.84 -11.08 35.22
N ALA A 307 1.87 -10.79 34.37
CA ALA A 307 0.47 -11.02 34.59
C ALA A 307 0.05 -12.30 33.86
N TYR A 308 -0.38 -13.28 34.64
CA TYR A 308 -0.99 -14.50 34.13
C TYR A 308 -2.48 -14.25 33.85
N LEU A 309 -2.88 -14.48 32.59
CA LEU A 309 -4.20 -14.18 32.05
C LEU A 309 -5.10 -15.42 31.99
N GLY A 310 -4.77 -16.50 32.68
CA GLY A 310 -5.62 -17.70 32.74
C GLY A 310 -5.58 -18.54 31.46
N THR A 311 -6.69 -19.17 31.10
CA THR A 311 -6.81 -19.92 29.83
C THR A 311 -6.93 -18.98 28.62
N ALA A 312 -6.52 -19.42 27.43
CA ALA A 312 -6.26 -18.63 26.20
C ALA A 312 -7.43 -17.79 25.59
N ALA A 313 -8.49 -17.53 26.34
CA ALA A 313 -9.62 -16.66 25.95
C ALA A 313 -10.12 -15.77 27.10
N ALA A 314 -9.36 -15.64 28.19
CA ALA A 314 -9.85 -15.04 29.42
C ALA A 314 -9.50 -13.55 29.59
N ALA A 315 -8.42 -13.05 28.99
CA ALA A 315 -8.07 -11.63 29.01
C ALA A 315 -7.10 -11.28 27.86
N THR A 316 -7.21 -10.05 27.32
CA THR A 316 -6.42 -9.52 26.20
C THR A 316 -5.58 -8.31 26.63
N PRO A 317 -4.30 -8.21 26.23
CA PRO A 317 -3.59 -6.92 26.25
C PRO A 317 -4.32 -5.91 25.35
N VAL A 318 -4.29 -4.63 25.71
CA VAL A 318 -4.92 -3.57 24.87
C VAL A 318 -4.05 -3.22 23.66
N ASP A 319 -2.75 -3.48 23.72
CA ASP A 319 -1.76 -3.10 22.71
C ASP A 319 -1.46 -4.21 21.66
N GLY A 320 -2.28 -5.27 21.56
CA GLY A 320 -2.10 -6.35 20.57
C GLY A 320 -3.21 -7.41 20.56
N GLU A 321 -3.41 -8.06 19.41
CA GLU A 321 -4.34 -9.19 19.26
C GLU A 321 -3.92 -10.38 20.14
N MET A 322 -4.93 -11.12 20.63
CA MET A 322 -4.74 -12.42 21.29
C MET A 322 -4.44 -13.49 20.25
N ALA A 323 -3.30 -13.36 19.59
CA ALA A 323 -2.78 -14.37 18.69
C ALA A 323 -1.27 -14.54 18.90
N ASP A 324 -0.81 -14.39 20.15
CA ASP A 324 0.51 -14.86 20.54
C ASP A 324 0.50 -16.39 20.43
N LYS A 325 0.95 -16.91 19.28
CA LYS A 325 1.13 -18.34 18.99
C LYS A 325 2.29 -18.96 19.78
N HIS A 326 2.56 -18.52 21.01
CA HIS A 326 3.70 -18.97 21.78
C HIS A 326 3.31 -19.25 23.23
N GLY A 327 3.45 -20.53 23.62
CA GLY A 327 3.33 -21.04 24.98
C GLY A 327 1.92 -21.49 25.36
N ASP A 328 1.80 -22.65 26.01
CA ASP A 328 0.57 -23.13 26.65
C ASP A 328 0.10 -22.23 27.84
N THR A 329 0.73 -21.06 28.01
CA THR A 329 0.55 -20.12 29.12
C THR A 329 0.17 -18.75 28.57
N ASN A 330 -1.09 -18.34 28.79
CA ASN A 330 -1.59 -17.02 28.42
C ASN A 330 -1.03 -15.97 29.40
N GLU A 331 0.14 -15.41 29.12
CA GLU A 331 0.80 -14.44 30.00
C GLU A 331 1.17 -13.14 29.28
N THR A 332 1.14 -12.05 30.02
CA THR A 332 1.50 -10.70 29.55
C THR A 332 2.43 -10.06 30.59
N CYS A 333 3.37 -9.18 30.23
CA CYS A 333 4.38 -8.68 31.15
C CYS A 333 4.85 -7.27 30.78
N THR A 334 5.45 -6.58 31.75
CA THR A 334 6.19 -5.33 31.54
C THR A 334 7.59 -5.62 30.98
N GLN A 335 8.27 -4.60 30.47
CA GLN A 335 9.70 -4.71 30.18
C GLN A 335 10.50 -4.83 31.48
N LEU A 336 11.74 -5.29 31.38
CA LEU A 336 12.70 -5.25 32.48
C LEU A 336 12.97 -3.81 32.87
N ILE A 337 12.67 -3.44 34.11
CA ILE A 337 12.86 -2.08 34.63
C ILE A 337 13.94 -2.04 35.73
N PRO A 338 14.83 -1.03 35.74
CA PRO A 338 15.85 -0.87 36.77
C PRO A 338 15.26 -0.36 38.08
N GLN A 339 16.08 -0.31 39.13
CA GLN A 339 15.71 0.25 40.43
C GLN A 339 15.18 1.69 40.29
N GLY A 340 14.05 1.96 40.94
CA GLY A 340 13.38 3.26 40.97
C GLY A 340 12.59 3.61 39.70
N ALA A 341 12.52 2.72 38.71
CA ALA A 341 11.71 2.92 37.52
C ALA A 341 10.26 2.45 37.71
N GLU A 342 9.37 2.98 36.87
CA GLU A 342 7.96 2.62 36.83
C GLU A 342 7.49 2.29 35.41
N GLN A 343 6.66 1.25 35.27
CA GLN A 343 6.06 0.86 34.00
C GLN A 343 4.59 0.44 34.15
N ALA A 344 3.75 0.92 33.24
CA ALA A 344 2.33 0.57 33.19
C ALA A 344 2.11 -0.69 32.35
N LEU A 345 1.13 -1.50 32.74
CA LEU A 345 0.60 -2.64 32.00
C LEU A 345 -0.93 -2.56 31.97
N THR A 346 -1.50 -2.49 30.77
CA THR A 346 -2.96 -2.39 30.58
C THR A 346 -3.52 -3.71 30.05
N ILE A 347 -4.51 -4.25 30.74
CA ILE A 347 -5.11 -5.57 30.48
C ILE A 347 -6.63 -5.43 30.47
N THR A 348 -7.30 -6.15 29.58
CA THR A 348 -8.76 -6.29 29.60
C THR A 348 -9.11 -7.73 29.96
N TYR A 349 -9.74 -7.95 31.11
CA TYR A 349 -10.21 -9.26 31.52
C TYR A 349 -11.60 -9.54 30.96
N ASN A 350 -11.72 -10.48 30.03
CA ASN A 350 -12.96 -10.82 29.32
C ASN A 350 -13.80 -11.86 30.06
N LYS A 351 -13.18 -12.68 30.92
CA LYS A 351 -13.84 -13.70 31.73
C LYS A 351 -13.72 -13.41 33.22
N PRO A 352 -14.74 -13.77 34.02
CA PRO A 352 -14.67 -13.65 35.47
C PRO A 352 -13.71 -14.69 36.07
N SER A 353 -13.24 -14.47 37.29
CA SER A 353 -12.34 -15.39 38.00
C SER A 353 -12.99 -16.75 38.25
N ILE A 354 -14.32 -16.81 38.43
CA ILE A 354 -15.06 -18.07 38.59
C ILE A 354 -15.05 -18.96 37.33
N ALA A 355 -14.74 -18.39 36.16
CA ALA A 355 -14.61 -19.15 34.92
C ALA A 355 -13.18 -19.66 34.68
N GLN A 356 -12.25 -19.41 35.60
CA GLN A 356 -10.92 -20.03 35.60
C GLN A 356 -10.91 -21.34 36.37
N ASP A 357 -9.98 -22.22 36.03
CA ASP A 357 -9.68 -23.39 36.84
C ASP A 357 -9.13 -22.93 38.20
N ASN A 358 -9.55 -23.58 39.30
CA ASN A 358 -9.14 -23.22 40.66
C ASN A 358 -7.60 -23.25 40.86
N ASP A 359 -6.90 -24.04 40.05
CA ASP A 359 -5.44 -24.17 40.11
C ASP A 359 -4.70 -23.10 39.26
N LYS A 360 -5.44 -22.23 38.55
CA LYS A 360 -4.92 -21.22 37.60
C LYS A 360 -5.65 -19.87 37.72
N PRO A 361 -5.67 -19.22 38.90
CA PRO A 361 -6.27 -17.89 39.06
C PRO A 361 -5.48 -16.84 38.27
N PHE A 362 -6.10 -15.68 37.99
CA PHE A 362 -5.36 -14.54 37.45
C PHE A 362 -4.38 -14.01 38.50
N THR A 363 -3.11 -13.86 38.13
CA THR A 363 -2.08 -13.45 39.10
C THR A 363 -1.10 -12.46 38.50
N LEU A 364 -0.60 -11.54 39.33
CA LEU A 364 0.54 -10.69 39.04
C LEU A 364 1.75 -11.21 39.82
N THR A 365 2.82 -11.56 39.13
CA THR A 365 4.07 -12.10 39.68
C THR A 365 5.26 -11.29 39.20
N VAL A 366 6.45 -11.56 39.73
CA VAL A 366 7.70 -10.96 39.25
C VAL A 366 8.62 -12.04 38.71
N ALA A 367 9.14 -11.85 37.50
CA ALA A 367 10.03 -12.82 36.88
C ALA A 367 11.30 -13.04 37.72
N GLY A 368 11.61 -14.31 38.01
CA GLY A 368 12.78 -14.71 38.80
C GLY A 368 12.65 -14.48 40.31
N LEU A 369 11.44 -14.30 40.84
CA LEU A 369 11.14 -14.36 42.27
C LEU A 369 10.03 -15.39 42.51
N GLU A 370 10.35 -16.47 43.21
CA GLU A 370 9.38 -17.53 43.51
C GLU A 370 8.55 -17.19 44.76
N GLY A 371 7.28 -17.61 44.77
CA GLY A 371 6.40 -17.51 45.93
C GLY A 371 5.79 -16.13 46.21
N GLN A 372 5.98 -15.15 45.33
CA GLN A 372 5.34 -13.82 45.42
C GLN A 372 4.34 -13.64 44.28
N ALA A 373 3.05 -13.63 44.62
CA ALA A 373 1.96 -13.44 43.68
C ALA A 373 0.86 -12.59 44.31
N ILE A 374 0.28 -11.69 43.51
CA ILE A 374 -0.93 -10.93 43.86
C ILE A 374 -2.06 -11.51 43.02
N GLU A 375 -3.13 -11.93 43.69
CA GLU A 375 -4.30 -12.47 43.00
C GLU A 375 -5.17 -11.35 42.43
N VAL A 376 -5.62 -11.50 41.19
CA VAL A 376 -6.55 -10.57 40.54
C VAL A 376 -7.94 -11.22 40.47
N VAL A 377 -8.90 -10.57 41.12
CA VAL A 377 -10.29 -11.04 41.17
C VAL A 377 -11.13 -10.24 40.19
N VAL A 378 -11.74 -10.93 39.24
CA VAL A 378 -12.66 -10.38 38.25
C VAL A 378 -14.07 -10.88 38.60
N PRO A 379 -15.01 -9.99 38.97
CA PRO A 379 -16.38 -10.37 39.30
C PRO A 379 -17.12 -11.09 38.18
#